data_AF-A0A3D3PHC9-F1
#
_entry.id   AF-A0A3D3PHC9-F1
#
_cell.length_a   1.000
_cell.length_b   1.000
_cell.length_c   1.000
_cell.angle_alpha   90.00
_cell.angle_beta   90.00
_cell.angle_gamma   90.00
#
_symmetry.space_group_name_H-M   'P 1'
#
loop_
_entity.id
_entity.type
_entity.pdbx_description
1 polymer ?
#
loop_
_entity_poly.entity_id
_entity_poly.type
_entity_poly.pdbx_seq_one_letter_code
_entity_poly.pdbx_strand_id
1 'polypeptide(L)'
;FLGNIESSAGTSEEEIQQIATASREHVATTHIIADAISQIRDSMLSTETELPRAAGSAMVLAERAEAIYDALAGSNVETSHDEMRKVAQDAAKAVQRIFTEAIAAGQISQEALFDRRYKPIPNTNPQKHSTKFDAFTDRVLPVLQEGILAAVPQLAYAGAVDNNGYFPTHNKKFSKPLTGNYDTDLLNNRTKRIFNDRTGARCGANTKPFLLQTYKRDTGEVMHDLTVPIYVAGRHWGAFRVGYRSSAPVQAARITPASGPAPAKSRLLTERPAPKSK
;
A
#
# COMPACT_ATOMS: atom_id res chain seq x y z
N PHE A 1 16.51 -42.31 -65.86
CA PHE A 1 17.46 -42.15 -64.72
C PHE A 1 18.04 -40.74 -64.70
N LEU A 2 18.67 -40.27 -65.79
CA LEU A 2 19.26 -38.92 -65.86
C LEU A 2 18.24 -37.76 -65.71
N GLY A 3 17.08 -37.81 -66.37
CA GLY A 3 16.06 -36.75 -66.26
C GLY A 3 15.45 -36.59 -64.85
N ASN A 4 15.42 -37.66 -64.04
CA ASN A 4 14.97 -37.57 -62.64
C ASN A 4 16.02 -36.90 -61.75
N ILE A 5 17.32 -37.11 -62.05
CA ILE A 5 18.43 -36.48 -61.32
C ILE A 5 18.46 -34.98 -61.63
N GLU A 6 18.27 -34.60 -62.90
CA GLU A 6 18.22 -33.19 -63.32
C GLU A 6 17.03 -32.45 -62.70
N SER A 7 15.83 -33.05 -62.70
CA SER A 7 14.66 -32.50 -62.01
C SER A 7 14.88 -32.38 -60.50
N SER A 8 15.48 -33.40 -59.87
CA SER A 8 15.73 -33.37 -58.42
C SER A 8 16.81 -32.37 -58.02
N ALA A 9 17.81 -32.15 -58.88
CA ALA A 9 18.83 -31.12 -58.68
C ALA A 9 18.23 -29.70 -58.81
N GLY A 10 17.35 -29.48 -59.79
CA GLY A 10 16.63 -28.22 -59.93
C GLY A 10 15.72 -27.91 -58.74
N THR A 11 14.99 -28.91 -58.22
CA THR A 11 14.20 -28.75 -56.98
C THR A 11 15.09 -28.45 -55.78
N SER A 12 16.22 -29.14 -55.64
CA SER A 12 17.15 -28.90 -54.53
C SER A 12 17.79 -27.51 -54.60
N GLU A 13 18.07 -26.98 -55.79
CA GLU A 13 18.57 -25.62 -55.98
C GLU A 13 17.51 -24.56 -55.59
N GLU A 14 16.24 -24.79 -55.95
CA GLU A 14 15.13 -23.93 -55.57
C GLU A 14 14.90 -23.93 -54.05
N GLU A 15 14.93 -25.10 -53.41
CA GLU A 15 14.82 -25.23 -51.94
C GLU A 15 15.98 -24.53 -51.22
N ILE A 16 17.23 -24.68 -51.70
CA ILE A 16 18.40 -23.98 -51.14
C ILE A 16 18.22 -22.46 -51.25
N GLN A 17 17.70 -21.97 -52.38
CA GLN A 17 17.46 -20.54 -52.58
C GLN A 17 16.35 -19.99 -51.67
N GLN A 18 15.30 -20.79 -51.43
CA GLN A 18 14.25 -20.47 -50.47
C GLN A 18 14.80 -20.42 -49.03
N ILE A 19 15.58 -21.42 -48.61
CA ILE A 19 16.23 -21.46 -47.30
C ILE A 19 17.18 -20.26 -47.12
N ALA A 20 17.97 -19.91 -48.14
CA ALA A 20 18.86 -18.77 -48.08
C ALA A 20 18.10 -17.45 -47.92
N THR A 21 16.93 -17.32 -48.55
CA THR A 21 16.06 -16.15 -48.43
C THR A 21 15.42 -16.07 -47.04
N ALA A 22 14.82 -17.17 -46.58
CA ALA A 22 14.25 -17.27 -45.23
C ALA A 22 15.30 -17.01 -44.14
N SER A 23 16.54 -17.47 -44.31
CA SER A 23 17.65 -17.22 -43.38
C SER A 23 18.02 -15.73 -43.33
N ARG A 24 18.07 -15.03 -44.48
CA ARG A 24 18.29 -13.58 -44.52
C ARG A 24 17.16 -12.81 -43.82
N GLU A 25 15.91 -13.23 -44.03
CA GLU A 25 14.74 -12.65 -43.35
C GLU A 25 14.78 -12.91 -41.84
N HIS A 26 15.21 -14.09 -41.40
CA HIS A 26 15.40 -14.41 -39.99
C HIS A 26 16.48 -13.55 -39.34
N VAL A 27 17.62 -13.34 -40.00
CA VAL A 27 18.68 -12.45 -39.49
C VAL A 27 18.16 -11.03 -39.35
N ALA A 28 17.46 -10.51 -40.36
CA ALA A 28 16.85 -9.17 -40.32
C ALA A 28 15.83 -9.05 -39.16
N THR A 29 14.97 -10.06 -38.99
CA THR A 29 13.99 -10.11 -37.89
C THR A 29 14.67 -10.18 -36.53
N THR A 30 15.76 -10.94 -36.41
CA THR A 30 16.54 -11.05 -35.17
C THR A 30 17.17 -9.71 -34.78
N HIS A 31 17.65 -8.93 -35.74
CA HIS A 31 18.13 -7.57 -35.48
C HIS A 31 17.01 -6.66 -34.96
N ILE A 32 15.83 -6.70 -35.58
CA ILE A 32 14.67 -5.93 -35.11
C ILE A 32 14.30 -6.30 -33.67
N ILE A 33 14.31 -7.60 -33.33
CA ILE A 33 14.04 -8.07 -31.97
C ILE A 33 15.12 -7.59 -31.00
N ALA A 34 16.40 -7.65 -31.38
CA ALA A 34 17.51 -7.21 -30.54
C ALA A 34 17.44 -5.70 -30.24
N ASP A 35 17.07 -4.90 -31.24
CA ASP A 35 16.86 -3.46 -31.09
C ASP A 35 15.67 -3.17 -30.16
N ALA A 36 14.55 -3.87 -30.34
CA ALA A 36 13.38 -3.74 -29.47
C ALA A 36 13.69 -4.11 -28.01
N ILE A 37 14.45 -5.19 -27.78
CA ILE A 37 14.90 -5.58 -26.43
C ILE A 37 15.79 -4.51 -25.81
N SER A 38 16.70 -3.92 -26.59
CA SER A 38 17.56 -2.82 -26.12
C SER A 38 16.74 -1.60 -25.72
N GLN A 39 15.73 -1.23 -26.52
CA GLN A 39 14.82 -0.12 -26.17
C GLN A 39 14.00 -0.39 -24.91
N ILE A 40 13.52 -1.63 -24.72
CA ILE A 40 12.81 -2.03 -23.50
C ILE A 40 13.73 -1.91 -22.29
N ARG A 41 14.97 -2.40 -22.38
CA ARG A 41 15.97 -2.29 -21.31
C ARG A 41 16.22 -0.84 -20.94
N ASP A 42 16.45 0.02 -21.93
CA ASP A 42 16.77 1.43 -21.68
C ASP A 42 15.56 2.17 -21.08
N SER A 43 14.34 1.82 -21.50
CA SER A 43 13.09 2.32 -20.90
C SER A 43 12.89 1.86 -19.46
N MET A 44 13.24 0.60 -19.15
CA MET A 44 13.20 0.08 -17.77
C MET A 44 14.19 0.82 -16.88
N LEU A 45 15.43 1.02 -17.35
CA LEU A 45 16.44 1.79 -16.61
C LEU A 45 15.98 3.24 -16.37
N SER A 46 15.39 3.88 -17.37
CA SER A 46 14.80 5.22 -17.19
C SER A 46 13.68 5.21 -16.15
N THR A 47 12.79 4.20 -16.20
CA THR A 47 11.70 4.07 -15.21
C THR A 47 12.25 3.86 -13.81
N GLU A 48 13.32 3.06 -13.65
CA GLU A 48 14.00 2.83 -12.37
C GLU A 48 14.56 4.12 -11.77
N THR A 49 15.00 5.07 -12.61
CA THR A 49 15.48 6.38 -12.14
C THR A 49 14.36 7.38 -11.81
N GLU A 50 13.26 7.36 -12.56
CA GLU A 50 12.17 8.34 -12.40
C GLU A 50 11.17 7.95 -11.30
N LEU A 51 10.94 6.65 -11.08
CA LEU A 51 9.99 6.16 -10.08
C LEU A 51 10.31 6.66 -8.65
N PRO A 52 11.57 6.63 -8.16
CA PRO A 52 11.91 7.17 -6.85
C PRO A 52 11.68 8.68 -6.73
N ARG A 53 11.91 9.45 -7.81
CA ARG A 53 11.65 10.90 -7.83
C ARG A 53 10.16 11.21 -7.74
N ALA A 54 9.35 10.48 -8.49
CA ALA A 54 7.89 10.60 -8.43
C ALA A 54 7.36 10.25 -7.04
N ALA A 55 7.84 9.16 -6.44
CA ALA A 55 7.50 8.77 -5.08
C ALA A 55 7.89 9.84 -4.05
N GLY A 56 9.11 10.38 -4.15
CA GLY A 56 9.57 11.47 -3.29
C GLY A 56 8.70 12.73 -3.42
N SER A 57 8.35 13.12 -4.65
CA SER A 57 7.48 14.27 -4.90
C SER A 57 6.07 14.10 -4.32
N ALA A 58 5.50 12.89 -4.44
CA ALA A 58 4.22 12.57 -3.83
C ALA A 58 4.26 12.63 -2.29
N MET A 59 5.38 12.21 -1.67
CA MET A 59 5.57 12.32 -0.23
C MET A 59 5.64 13.78 0.22
N VAL A 60 6.37 14.64 -0.49
CA VAL A 60 6.44 16.08 -0.19
C VAL A 60 5.07 16.73 -0.33
N LEU A 61 4.31 16.37 -1.36
CA LEU A 61 2.95 16.88 -1.53
C LEU A 61 2.04 16.47 -0.37
N ALA A 62 2.12 15.20 0.06
CA ALA A 62 1.39 14.72 1.23
C ALA A 62 1.75 15.54 2.48
N GLU A 63 3.04 15.76 2.77
CA GLU A 63 3.50 16.58 3.91
C GLU A 63 2.97 18.01 3.86
N ARG A 64 2.92 18.63 2.68
CA ARG A 64 2.35 19.97 2.52
C ARG A 64 0.85 19.98 2.82
N ALA A 65 0.11 18.97 2.38
CA ALA A 65 -1.30 18.83 2.72
C ALA A 65 -1.51 18.64 4.24
N GLU A 66 -0.66 17.84 4.89
CA GLU A 66 -0.65 17.69 6.36
C GLU A 66 -0.45 19.05 7.07
N ALA A 67 0.49 19.88 6.59
CA ALA A 67 0.78 21.19 7.16
C ALA A 67 -0.36 22.20 6.96
N ILE A 68 -1.00 22.20 5.79
CA ILE A 68 -2.19 23.03 5.54
C ILE A 68 -3.31 22.65 6.50
N TYR A 69 -3.52 21.35 6.72
CA TYR A 69 -4.54 20.86 7.62
C TYR A 69 -4.27 21.25 9.08
N ASP A 70 -3.02 21.16 9.53
CA ASP A 70 -2.58 21.64 10.85
C ASP A 70 -2.89 23.14 11.04
N ALA A 71 -2.61 23.96 10.01
CA ALA A 71 -2.91 25.39 10.03
C ALA A 71 -4.42 25.69 10.07
N LEU A 72 -5.23 24.95 9.30
CA LEU A 72 -6.69 25.14 9.25
C LEU A 72 -7.37 24.76 10.57
N ALA A 73 -6.85 23.76 11.28
CA ALA A 73 -7.40 23.39 12.58
C ALA A 73 -7.25 24.52 13.63
N GLY A 74 -6.29 25.42 13.46
CA GLY A 74 -6.12 26.61 14.29
C GLY A 74 -7.05 27.78 13.91
N SER A 75 -7.64 27.76 12.72
CA SER A 75 -8.46 28.87 12.19
C SER A 75 -9.96 28.65 12.30
N ASN A 76 -10.41 27.63 13.05
CA ASN A 76 -11.82 27.31 13.29
C ASN A 76 -12.63 27.03 12.00
N VAL A 77 -11.96 26.63 10.92
CA VAL A 77 -12.57 26.22 9.66
C VAL A 77 -12.94 24.75 9.76
N GLU A 78 -14.21 24.42 9.53
CA GLU A 78 -14.65 23.02 9.53
C GLU A 78 -14.05 22.23 8.37
N THR A 79 -13.65 21.00 8.65
CA THR A 79 -13.07 20.09 7.67
C THR A 79 -13.74 18.72 7.68
N SER A 80 -13.57 17.95 6.60
CA SER A 80 -14.03 16.56 6.49
C SER A 80 -13.40 15.60 7.51
N HIS A 81 -12.36 16.03 8.22
CA HIS A 81 -11.61 15.21 9.17
C HIS A 81 -11.92 15.55 10.64
N ASP A 82 -12.75 16.58 10.89
CA ASP A 82 -13.04 17.09 12.23
C ASP A 82 -13.76 16.07 13.11
N GLU A 83 -14.69 15.31 12.54
CA GLU A 83 -15.36 14.21 13.24
C GLU A 83 -14.35 13.17 13.73
N MET A 84 -13.45 12.74 12.84
CA MET A 84 -12.40 11.75 13.18
C MET A 84 -11.40 12.33 14.19
N ARG A 85 -11.11 13.63 14.10
CA ARG A 85 -10.28 14.35 15.06
C ARG A 85 -10.90 14.30 16.45
N LYS A 86 -12.20 14.60 16.55
CA LYS A 86 -12.95 14.56 17.82
C LYS A 86 -12.96 13.16 18.42
N VAL A 87 -13.25 12.14 17.61
CA VAL A 87 -13.21 10.72 18.05
C VAL A 87 -11.84 10.36 18.63
N ALA A 88 -10.75 10.70 17.94
CA ALA A 88 -9.40 10.41 18.43
C ALA A 88 -9.04 11.19 19.69
N GLN A 89 -9.48 12.45 19.81
CA GLN A 89 -9.27 13.28 21.00
C GLN A 89 -9.98 12.73 22.23
N ASP A 90 -11.25 12.36 22.06
CA ASP A 90 -12.05 11.79 23.15
C ASP A 90 -11.50 10.42 23.57
N ALA A 91 -11.05 9.62 22.61
CA ALA A 91 -10.38 8.35 22.90
C ALA A 91 -9.04 8.53 23.63
N ALA A 92 -8.19 9.47 23.22
CA ALA A 92 -6.93 9.77 23.89
C ALA A 92 -7.15 10.22 25.34
N LYS A 93 -8.15 11.08 25.58
CA LYS A 93 -8.56 11.49 26.94
C LYS A 93 -9.07 10.31 27.76
N ALA A 94 -9.86 9.41 27.15
CA ALA A 94 -10.35 8.21 27.81
C ALA A 94 -9.20 7.28 28.21
N VAL A 95 -8.21 7.05 27.34
CA VAL A 95 -7.01 6.25 27.68
C VAL A 95 -6.20 6.91 28.78
N GLN A 96 -5.96 8.22 28.70
CA GLN A 96 -5.27 8.97 29.75
C GLN A 96 -5.94 8.78 31.12
N ARG A 97 -7.28 8.88 31.16
CA ARG A 97 -8.07 8.68 32.37
C ARG A 97 -7.95 7.25 32.89
N ILE A 98 -8.16 6.25 32.03
CA ILE A 98 -8.03 4.82 32.39
C ILE A 98 -6.64 4.53 32.97
N PHE A 99 -5.58 5.04 32.35
CA PHE A 99 -4.21 4.79 32.79
C PHE A 99 -3.89 5.50 34.11
N THR A 100 -4.38 6.72 34.28
CA THR A 100 -4.19 7.49 35.53
C THR A 100 -4.94 6.86 36.70
N GLU A 101 -6.20 6.47 36.50
CA GLU A 101 -7.01 5.74 37.48
C GLU A 101 -6.37 4.39 37.84
N ALA A 102 -5.86 3.65 36.86
CA ALA A 102 -5.20 2.37 37.09
C ALA A 102 -3.90 2.49 37.89
N ILE A 103 -3.11 3.55 37.67
CA ILE A 103 -1.92 3.85 38.48
C ILE A 103 -2.34 4.19 39.91
N ALA A 104 -3.33 5.08 40.09
CA ALA A 104 -3.84 5.46 41.40
C ALA A 104 -4.41 4.26 42.18
N ALA A 105 -5.03 3.32 41.50
CA ALA A 105 -5.57 2.08 42.07
C ALA A 105 -4.53 0.96 42.25
N GLY A 106 -3.25 1.20 41.92
CA GLY A 106 -2.18 0.20 42.05
C GLY A 106 -2.28 -1.00 41.08
N GLN A 107 -3.09 -0.89 40.02
CA GLN A 107 -3.27 -1.97 39.04
C GLN A 107 -2.07 -2.11 38.08
N ILE A 108 -1.30 -1.04 37.92
CA ILE A 108 -0.02 -1.00 37.20
C ILE A 108 0.84 0.12 37.79
N SER A 109 2.14 -0.09 37.94
CA SER A 109 3.04 0.99 38.35
C SER A 109 3.34 1.93 37.19
N GLN A 110 3.68 3.19 37.48
CA GLN A 110 4.07 4.13 36.44
C GLN A 110 5.30 3.63 35.67
N GLU A 111 6.28 3.03 36.34
CA GLU A 111 7.47 2.46 35.70
C GLU A 111 7.12 1.33 34.73
N ALA A 112 6.14 0.49 35.08
CA ALA A 112 5.69 -0.59 34.21
C ALA A 112 4.94 -0.06 32.98
N LEU A 113 4.08 0.96 33.15
CA LEU A 113 3.34 1.58 32.04
C LEU A 113 4.27 2.29 31.05
N PHE A 114 5.35 2.89 31.55
CA PHE A 114 6.35 3.60 30.75
C PHE A 114 7.56 2.71 30.36
N ASP A 115 7.49 1.39 30.58
CA ASP A 115 8.56 0.47 30.18
C ASP A 115 8.73 0.49 28.64
N ARG A 116 9.96 0.56 28.15
CA ARG A 116 10.28 0.52 26.70
C ARG A 116 11.23 -0.62 26.36
N ARG A 117 11.31 -1.64 27.22
CA ARG A 117 12.16 -2.81 27.03
C ARG A 117 11.38 -3.87 26.26
N TYR A 118 11.30 -3.69 24.95
CA TYR A 118 10.64 -4.62 24.05
C TYR A 118 11.40 -5.95 24.03
N LYS A 119 10.80 -7.01 24.54
CA LYS A 119 11.34 -8.36 24.45
C LYS A 119 10.78 -9.04 23.21
N PRO A 120 11.61 -9.43 22.22
CA PRO A 120 11.11 -10.11 21.04
C PRO A 120 10.43 -11.42 21.43
N ILE A 121 9.27 -11.69 20.84
CA ILE A 121 8.57 -12.97 20.96
C ILE A 121 9.17 -13.91 19.91
N PRO A 122 9.73 -15.07 20.32
CA PRO A 122 10.36 -16.00 19.40
C PRO A 122 9.35 -16.56 18.40
N ASN A 123 9.84 -16.97 17.22
CA ASN A 123 9.04 -17.61 16.18
C ASN A 123 7.85 -16.77 15.68
N THR A 124 8.02 -15.44 15.57
CA THR A 124 7.01 -14.54 15.02
C THR A 124 7.53 -13.79 13.80
N ASN A 125 6.74 -13.77 12.72
CA ASN A 125 7.03 -13.00 11.52
C ASN A 125 5.73 -12.37 10.99
N PRO A 126 5.56 -11.03 10.99
CA PRO A 126 6.51 -10.01 11.44
C PRO A 126 6.88 -10.12 12.93
N GLN A 127 8.08 -9.63 13.29
CA GLN A 127 8.58 -9.68 14.66
C GLN A 127 7.61 -9.02 15.64
N LYS A 128 7.18 -9.78 16.65
CA LYS A 128 6.36 -9.30 17.76
C LYS A 128 7.22 -9.09 19.00
N HIS A 129 6.73 -8.25 19.91
CA HIS A 129 7.42 -7.93 21.15
C HIS A 129 6.49 -8.07 22.34
N SER A 130 7.06 -8.11 23.53
CA SER A 130 6.32 -7.97 24.77
C SER A 130 6.94 -6.90 25.68
N THR A 131 6.11 -6.26 26.50
CA THR A 131 6.47 -5.25 27.48
C THR A 131 5.75 -5.50 28.80
N LYS A 132 6.17 -4.79 29.87
CA LYS A 132 5.54 -4.94 31.20
C LYS A 132 4.07 -4.53 31.26
N PHE A 133 3.60 -3.69 30.33
CA PHE A 133 2.24 -3.16 30.33
C PHE A 133 1.27 -3.90 29.41
N ASP A 134 1.74 -4.94 28.70
CA ASP A 134 0.92 -5.69 27.76
C ASP A 134 -0.32 -6.31 28.40
N ALA A 135 -0.15 -7.07 29.49
CA ALA A 135 -1.27 -7.73 30.16
C ALA A 135 -2.30 -6.71 30.71
N PHE A 136 -1.82 -5.53 31.12
CA PHE A 136 -2.69 -4.45 31.57
C PHE A 136 -3.49 -3.86 30.40
N THR A 137 -2.80 -3.49 29.31
CA THR A 137 -3.44 -2.90 28.12
C THR A 137 -4.39 -3.87 27.43
N ASP A 138 -4.06 -5.17 27.38
CA ASP A 138 -4.92 -6.23 26.84
C ASP A 138 -6.22 -6.40 27.63
N ARG A 139 -6.23 -5.99 28.91
CA ARG A 139 -7.43 -6.00 29.75
C ARG A 139 -8.28 -4.74 29.57
N VAL A 140 -7.67 -3.57 29.52
CA VAL A 140 -8.40 -2.28 29.66
C VAL A 140 -8.72 -1.59 28.33
N LEU A 141 -7.91 -1.78 27.29
CA LEU A 141 -8.10 -1.09 26.01
C LEU A 141 -9.17 -1.70 25.10
N PRO A 142 -9.43 -3.04 25.06
CA PRO A 142 -10.35 -3.60 24.08
C PRO A 142 -11.76 -3.01 24.13
N VAL A 143 -12.31 -2.76 25.32
CA VAL A 143 -13.68 -2.22 25.45
C VAL A 143 -13.79 -0.86 24.76
N LEU A 144 -12.82 0.04 24.99
CA LEU A 144 -12.78 1.35 24.36
C LEU A 144 -12.56 1.25 22.85
N GLN A 145 -11.55 0.49 22.43
CA GLN A 145 -11.15 0.38 21.02
C GLN A 145 -12.24 -0.26 20.15
N GLU A 146 -12.88 -1.32 20.65
CA GLU A 146 -13.98 -1.97 19.94
C GLU A 146 -15.26 -1.13 19.96
N GLY A 147 -15.53 -0.42 21.07
CA GLY A 147 -16.68 0.49 21.17
C GLY A 147 -16.60 1.61 20.12
N ILE A 148 -15.42 2.22 19.96
CA ILE A 148 -15.18 3.24 18.93
C ILE A 148 -15.37 2.65 17.52
N LEU A 149 -14.81 1.47 17.27
CA LEU A 149 -14.90 0.83 15.96
C LEU A 149 -16.35 0.44 15.59
N ALA A 150 -17.15 0.06 16.57
CA ALA A 150 -18.58 -0.24 16.39
C ALA A 150 -19.41 1.03 16.17
N ALA A 151 -19.08 2.12 16.88
CA ALA A 151 -19.81 3.39 16.78
C ALA A 151 -19.49 4.19 15.51
N VAL A 152 -18.31 4.00 14.92
CA VAL A 152 -17.83 4.77 13.77
C VAL A 152 -17.44 3.84 12.60
N PRO A 153 -18.41 3.43 11.76
CA PRO A 153 -18.19 2.43 10.72
C PRO A 153 -17.14 2.80 9.66
N GLN A 154 -16.83 4.09 9.49
CA GLN A 154 -15.78 4.51 8.55
C GLN A 154 -14.35 4.16 9.02
N LEU A 155 -14.17 3.81 10.29
CA LEU A 155 -12.87 3.44 10.82
C LEU A 155 -12.46 2.03 10.38
N ALA A 156 -11.27 1.96 9.79
CA ALA A 156 -10.57 0.70 9.59
C ALA A 156 -9.95 0.20 10.91
N TYR A 157 -9.45 1.08 11.77
CA TYR A 157 -8.92 0.75 13.09
C TYR A 157 -8.99 1.92 14.06
N ALA A 158 -8.94 1.60 15.36
CA ALA A 158 -8.79 2.55 16.45
C ALA A 158 -7.94 1.89 17.55
N GLY A 159 -6.86 2.53 17.97
CA GLY A 159 -6.09 2.01 19.09
C GLY A 159 -4.95 2.88 19.57
N ALA A 160 -4.43 2.51 20.74
CA ALA A 160 -3.35 3.22 21.40
C ALA A 160 -1.99 2.60 21.04
N VAL A 161 -1.01 3.45 20.75
CA VAL A 161 0.40 3.08 20.57
C VAL A 161 1.26 3.84 21.56
N ASP A 162 2.37 3.26 22.00
CA ASP A 162 3.36 4.02 22.77
C ASP A 162 4.17 4.98 21.88
N ASN A 163 5.04 5.77 22.51
CA ASN A 163 5.83 6.79 21.82
C ASN A 163 6.93 6.28 20.88
N ASN A 164 7.14 4.95 20.80
CA ASN A 164 8.00 4.33 19.79
C ASN A 164 7.18 3.61 18.70
N GLY A 165 5.84 3.80 18.68
CA GLY A 165 4.96 3.17 17.70
C GLY A 165 4.65 1.71 17.99
N TYR A 166 4.89 1.23 19.22
CA TYR A 166 4.50 -0.11 19.64
C TYR A 166 2.99 -0.17 19.87
N PHE A 167 2.32 -1.14 19.26
CA PHE A 167 0.88 -1.38 19.36
C PHE A 167 0.63 -2.52 20.36
N PRO A 168 0.52 -2.24 21.67
CA PRO A 168 0.37 -3.30 22.67
C PRO A 168 -0.92 -4.09 22.49
N THR A 169 -2.03 -3.43 22.22
CA THR A 169 -3.33 -4.08 22.10
C THR A 169 -4.06 -3.50 20.92
N HIS A 170 -4.26 -4.31 19.88
CA HIS A 170 -5.00 -3.90 18.69
C HIS A 170 -6.46 -4.37 18.75
N ASN A 171 -7.32 -3.75 17.93
CA ASN A 171 -8.69 -4.24 17.69
C ASN A 171 -8.74 -5.76 17.44
N LYS A 172 -9.82 -6.42 17.87
CA LYS A 172 -9.99 -7.89 17.82
C LYS A 172 -9.79 -8.48 16.43
N LYS A 173 -10.23 -7.76 15.38
CA LYS A 173 -10.06 -8.19 13.99
C LYS A 173 -8.60 -8.26 13.54
N PHE A 174 -7.70 -7.54 14.20
CA PHE A 174 -6.26 -7.54 13.96
C PHE A 174 -5.45 -8.16 15.13
N SER A 175 -6.11 -8.96 15.96
CA SER A 175 -5.51 -9.66 17.10
C SER A 175 -5.86 -11.15 17.07
N LYS A 176 -6.01 -11.72 15.87
CA LYS A 176 -6.32 -13.16 15.69
C LYS A 176 -5.10 -14.02 16.09
N PRO A 177 -5.30 -15.25 16.58
CA PRO A 177 -4.20 -16.17 16.85
C PRO A 177 -3.28 -16.31 15.63
N LEU A 178 -1.97 -16.46 15.88
CA LEU A 178 -1.01 -16.69 14.80
C LEU A 178 -1.20 -18.07 14.18
N THR A 179 -1.12 -18.11 12.87
CA THR A 179 -1.28 -19.33 12.06
C THR A 179 0.06 -19.90 11.62
N GLY A 180 1.13 -19.09 11.66
CA GLY A 180 2.44 -19.44 11.10
C GLY A 180 2.55 -19.15 9.59
N ASN A 181 1.46 -18.76 8.93
CA ASN A 181 1.46 -18.28 7.55
C ASN A 181 1.64 -16.75 7.53
N TYR A 182 2.75 -16.30 6.92
CA TYR A 182 3.11 -14.88 6.89
C TYR A 182 2.01 -13.98 6.33
N ASP A 183 1.46 -14.31 5.16
CA ASP A 183 0.46 -13.47 4.48
C ASP A 183 -0.83 -13.35 5.30
N THR A 184 -1.23 -14.44 5.96
CA THR A 184 -2.42 -14.47 6.83
C THR A 184 -2.18 -13.66 8.11
N ASP A 185 -1.03 -13.85 8.75
CA ASP A 185 -0.70 -13.25 10.03
C ASP A 185 -0.40 -11.74 9.89
N LEU A 186 0.20 -11.32 8.78
CA LEU A 186 0.46 -9.92 8.45
C LEU A 186 -0.82 -9.08 8.46
N LEU A 187 -1.91 -9.64 7.94
CA LEU A 187 -3.22 -9.00 7.82
C LEU A 187 -4.04 -9.09 9.11
N ASN A 188 -4.07 -10.27 9.74
CA ASN A 188 -5.02 -10.58 10.82
C ASN A 188 -4.43 -10.47 12.24
N ASN A 189 -3.10 -10.31 12.37
CA ASN A 189 -2.44 -10.13 13.66
C ASN A 189 -1.41 -8.98 13.62
N ARG A 190 -1.92 -7.77 13.82
CA ARG A 190 -1.17 -6.51 13.88
C ARG A 190 -0.84 -6.04 15.31
N THR A 191 -1.30 -6.77 16.33
CA THR A 191 -0.96 -6.48 17.74
C THR A 191 0.48 -6.90 18.09
N LYS A 192 1.01 -6.35 19.19
CA LYS A 192 2.36 -6.62 19.72
C LYS A 192 3.48 -6.31 18.72
N ARG A 193 3.25 -5.39 17.79
CA ARG A 193 4.19 -4.98 16.75
C ARG A 193 4.63 -3.54 16.97
N ILE A 194 5.87 -3.25 16.57
CA ILE A 194 6.37 -1.88 16.46
C ILE A 194 6.22 -1.48 14.99
N PHE A 195 5.49 -0.40 14.75
CA PHE A 195 5.33 0.19 13.43
C PHE A 195 6.40 1.27 13.24
N ASN A 196 7.56 0.87 12.74
CA ASN A 196 8.72 1.73 12.51
C ASN A 196 8.77 2.33 11.09
N ASP A 197 7.72 2.13 10.30
CA ASP A 197 7.53 2.85 9.04
C ASP A 197 7.32 4.35 9.31
N ARG A 198 7.47 5.17 8.26
CA ARG A 198 7.37 6.64 8.36
C ARG A 198 6.08 7.10 9.04
N THR A 199 4.95 6.42 8.82
CA THR A 199 3.67 6.78 9.45
C THR A 199 3.68 6.36 10.92
N GLY A 200 3.98 5.09 11.20
CA GLY A 200 3.98 4.56 12.56
C GLY A 200 4.92 5.29 13.53
N ALA A 201 6.13 5.61 13.09
CA ALA A 201 7.12 6.31 13.91
C ALA A 201 6.67 7.74 14.28
N ARG A 202 6.10 8.48 13.31
CA ARG A 202 5.59 9.84 13.53
C ARG A 202 4.35 9.84 14.42
N CYS A 203 3.48 8.83 14.29
CA CYS A 203 2.28 8.69 15.13
C CYS A 203 2.65 8.61 16.62
N GLY A 204 3.49 7.64 17.01
CA GLY A 204 3.87 7.46 18.42
C GLY A 204 4.59 8.68 18.99
N ALA A 205 5.49 9.28 18.22
CA ALA A 205 6.30 10.41 18.67
C ALA A 205 5.57 11.77 18.64
N ASN A 206 4.36 11.85 18.08
CA ASN A 206 3.67 13.12 17.91
C ASN A 206 3.30 13.77 19.25
N THR A 207 3.73 15.01 19.47
CA THR A 207 3.38 15.83 20.64
C THR A 207 2.51 17.04 20.28
N LYS A 208 2.17 17.22 19.00
CA LYS A 208 1.19 18.24 18.58
C LYS A 208 -0.23 17.82 18.99
N PRO A 209 -1.19 18.76 19.09
CA PRO A 209 -2.58 18.45 19.48
C PRO A 209 -3.23 17.32 18.67
N PHE A 210 -2.86 17.19 17.39
CA PHE A 210 -3.13 16.02 16.57
C PHE A 210 -2.11 15.99 15.41
N LEU A 211 -2.10 14.88 14.67
CA LEU A 211 -1.39 14.70 13.41
C LEU A 211 -2.29 13.94 12.45
N LEU A 212 -2.51 14.46 11.25
CA LEU A 212 -3.17 13.76 10.16
C LEU A 212 -2.10 13.34 9.14
N GLN A 213 -2.07 12.08 8.74
CA GLN A 213 -1.17 11.56 7.72
C GLN A 213 -1.95 10.80 6.64
N THR A 214 -1.58 10.98 5.37
CA THR A 214 -2.12 10.16 4.28
C THR A 214 -1.03 9.21 3.80
N TYR A 215 -1.31 7.91 3.83
CA TYR A 215 -0.32 6.90 3.48
C TYR A 215 -0.93 5.70 2.76
N LYS A 216 -0.10 5.00 1.99
CA LYS A 216 -0.43 3.69 1.42
C LYS A 216 -0.07 2.62 2.45
N ARG A 217 -1.07 1.86 2.88
CA ARG A 217 -0.89 0.74 3.81
C ARG A 217 -0.19 -0.43 3.11
N ASP A 218 0.42 -1.33 3.87
CA ASP A 218 1.01 -2.58 3.36
C ASP A 218 0.03 -3.42 2.51
N THR A 219 -1.28 -3.22 2.70
CA THR A 219 -2.37 -3.85 1.96
C THR A 219 -2.68 -3.18 0.62
N GLY A 220 -2.02 -2.07 0.28
CA GLY A 220 -2.24 -1.27 -0.92
C GLY A 220 -3.30 -0.17 -0.79
N GLU A 221 -4.07 -0.16 0.30
CA GLU A 221 -5.12 0.84 0.54
C GLU A 221 -4.54 2.22 0.88
N VAL A 222 -5.12 3.29 0.32
CA VAL A 222 -4.81 4.67 0.72
C VAL A 222 -5.66 5.04 1.94
N MET A 223 -4.98 5.31 3.04
CA MET A 223 -5.57 5.52 4.35
C MET A 223 -5.19 6.89 4.89
N HIS A 224 -6.12 7.52 5.59
CA HIS A 224 -5.82 8.56 6.54
C HIS A 224 -5.53 7.93 7.90
N ASP A 225 -4.45 8.36 8.54
CA ASP A 225 -4.16 8.12 9.95
C ASP A 225 -4.27 9.43 10.71
N LEU A 226 -5.21 9.50 11.64
CA LEU A 226 -5.33 10.63 12.55
C LEU A 226 -4.90 10.20 13.94
N THR A 227 -3.90 10.88 14.47
CA THR A 227 -3.25 10.57 15.74
C THR A 227 -3.35 11.73 16.72
N VAL A 228 -3.60 11.45 18.00
CA VAL A 228 -3.67 12.41 19.11
C VAL A 228 -2.82 11.91 20.28
N PRO A 229 -1.94 12.74 20.88
CA PRO A 229 -1.08 12.29 21.96
C PRO A 229 -1.85 11.91 23.23
N ILE A 230 -1.32 10.93 23.95
CA ILE A 230 -1.77 10.46 25.26
C ILE A 230 -0.70 10.85 26.28
N TYR A 231 -1.10 11.64 27.26
CA TYR A 231 -0.27 11.98 28.41
C TYR A 231 -0.80 11.28 29.65
N VAL A 232 0.10 10.76 30.49
CA VAL A 232 -0.24 10.16 31.78
C VAL A 232 0.67 10.77 32.83
N ALA A 233 0.08 11.33 33.90
CA ALA A 233 0.81 12.08 34.93
C ALA A 233 1.78 13.14 34.33
N GLY A 234 1.30 13.89 33.33
CA GLY A 234 2.09 14.93 32.65
C GLY A 234 3.19 14.43 31.71
N ARG A 235 3.39 13.11 31.58
CA ARG A 235 4.41 12.51 30.72
C ARG A 235 3.80 11.93 29.46
N HIS A 236 4.40 12.19 28.30
CA HIS A 236 3.96 11.63 27.02
C HIS A 236 4.17 10.11 27.02
N TRP A 237 3.08 9.36 26.97
CA TRP A 237 3.14 7.90 26.91
C TRP A 237 3.21 7.40 25.46
N GLY A 238 2.47 8.04 24.57
CA GLY A 238 2.33 7.69 23.17
C GLY A 238 1.10 8.37 22.60
N ALA A 239 0.38 7.73 21.69
CA ALA A 239 -0.75 8.36 21.04
C ALA A 239 -1.91 7.40 20.76
N PHE A 240 -3.12 7.95 20.68
CA PHE A 240 -4.28 7.24 20.15
C PHE A 240 -4.41 7.55 18.67
N ARG A 241 -4.57 6.51 17.85
CA ARG A 241 -4.67 6.65 16.39
C ARG A 241 -5.92 5.98 15.85
N VAL A 242 -6.55 6.66 14.90
CA VAL A 242 -7.68 6.14 14.13
C VAL A 242 -7.33 6.16 12.64
N GLY A 243 -7.59 5.04 11.97
CA GLY A 243 -7.36 4.90 10.54
C GLY A 243 -8.67 4.80 9.80
N TYR A 244 -8.84 5.54 8.71
CA TYR A 244 -10.03 5.50 7.85
C TYR A 244 -9.66 5.70 6.39
N ARG A 245 -10.49 5.21 5.47
CA ARG A 245 -10.21 5.26 4.04
C ARG A 245 -10.33 6.69 3.51
N SER A 246 -9.44 7.04 2.58
CA SER A 246 -9.43 8.36 1.93
C SER A 246 -10.59 8.56 0.93
N SER A 247 -11.22 7.46 0.49
CA SER A 247 -12.44 7.46 -0.32
C SER A 247 -13.15 6.08 -0.24
N ALA A 248 -14.41 6.01 -0.67
CA ALA A 248 -15.06 4.73 -0.96
C ALA A 248 -14.20 3.91 -1.93
N PRO A 249 -14.17 2.57 -1.83
CA PRO A 249 -13.22 1.75 -2.58
C PRO A 249 -13.26 2.10 -4.07
N VAL A 250 -12.10 2.43 -4.63
CA VAL A 250 -11.92 2.48 -6.09
C VAL A 250 -12.27 1.09 -6.59
N GLN A 251 -13.47 0.94 -7.12
CA GLN A 251 -13.84 -0.24 -7.88
C GLN A 251 -12.82 -0.28 -9.02
N ALA A 252 -11.97 -1.31 -9.03
CA ALA A 252 -10.90 -1.45 -10.01
C ALA A 252 -11.51 -1.23 -11.39
N ALA A 253 -11.23 -0.06 -11.99
CA ALA A 253 -11.69 0.24 -13.32
C ALA A 253 -11.15 -0.90 -14.18
N ARG A 254 -12.05 -1.71 -14.74
CA ARG A 254 -11.69 -2.68 -15.76
C ARG A 254 -10.93 -1.89 -16.81
N ILE A 255 -9.63 -2.15 -16.92
CA ILE A 255 -8.84 -1.68 -18.05
C ILE A 255 -9.42 -2.41 -19.24
N THR A 256 -10.41 -1.81 -19.90
CA THR A 256 -10.80 -2.19 -21.24
C THR A 256 -9.58 -1.89 -22.11
N PRO A 257 -8.98 -2.88 -22.80
CA PRO A 257 -7.91 -2.57 -23.73
C PRO A 257 -8.47 -1.59 -24.76
N ALA A 258 -7.77 -0.49 -24.98
CA ALA A 258 -8.11 0.45 -26.03
C ALA A 258 -8.23 -0.33 -27.35
N SER A 259 -9.42 -0.32 -27.95
CA SER A 259 -9.63 -0.84 -29.29
C SER A 259 -8.74 -0.05 -30.24
N GLY A 260 -7.67 -0.69 -30.73
CA GLY A 260 -6.87 -0.14 -31.81
C GLY A 260 -7.73 0.14 -33.05
N PRO A 261 -7.31 1.06 -33.94
CA PRO A 261 -8.09 1.42 -35.10
C PRO A 261 -8.28 0.19 -36.01
N ALA A 262 -9.52 -0.06 -36.42
CA ALA A 262 -9.87 -1.14 -37.32
C ALA A 262 -9.11 -1.00 -38.66
N PRO A 263 -8.62 -2.09 -39.26
CA PRO A 263 -7.91 -2.01 -40.53
C PRO A 263 -8.87 -1.59 -41.64
N ALA A 264 -8.42 -0.63 -42.45
CA ALA A 264 -9.15 -0.13 -43.61
C ALA A 264 -9.44 -1.28 -44.59
N LYS A 265 -10.72 -1.46 -44.94
CA LYS A 265 -11.15 -2.43 -45.96
C LYS A 265 -10.56 -2.02 -47.32
N SER A 266 -9.63 -2.82 -47.83
CA SER A 266 -9.14 -2.75 -49.21
C SER A 266 -10.32 -2.89 -50.17
N ARG A 267 -10.55 -1.85 -50.98
CA ARG A 267 -11.59 -1.82 -52.02
C ARG A 267 -11.02 -2.50 -53.25
N LEU A 268 -11.37 -3.76 -53.48
CA LEU A 268 -11.08 -4.44 -54.75
C LEU A 268 -11.73 -3.65 -55.90
N LEU A 269 -10.90 -3.16 -56.82
CA LEU A 269 -11.30 -2.72 -58.15
C LEU A 269 -11.81 -3.95 -58.90
N THR A 270 -13.11 -4.00 -59.15
CA THR A 270 -13.70 -4.94 -60.12
C THR A 270 -13.82 -4.20 -61.46
N GLU A 271 -13.08 -4.69 -62.44
CA GLU A 271 -13.12 -4.26 -63.83
C GLU A 271 -14.52 -4.51 -64.42
N ARG A 272 -15.06 -3.51 -65.13
CA ARG A 272 -16.25 -3.66 -65.98
C ARG A 272 -15.82 -4.13 -67.38
N PRO A 273 -16.49 -5.12 -68.00
CA PRO A 273 -16.22 -5.48 -69.38
C PRO A 273 -16.89 -4.50 -70.36
N ALA A 274 -16.22 -4.28 -71.50
CA ALA A 274 -16.62 -3.42 -72.61
C ALA A 274 -17.90 -3.92 -73.34
N PRO A 275 -18.67 -3.04 -74.00
CA PRO A 275 -19.89 -3.42 -74.71
C PRO A 275 -19.57 -4.04 -76.07
N LYS A 276 -20.23 -5.17 -76.39
CA LYS A 276 -20.27 -5.72 -77.75
C LYS A 276 -21.27 -4.92 -78.60
N SER A 277 -20.84 -4.51 -79.78
CA SER A 277 -21.69 -4.01 -80.86
C SER A 277 -21.78 -5.05 -81.98
N LYS A 278 -22.98 -5.11 -82.56
CA LYS A 278 -23.51 -6.00 -83.63
C LYS A 278 -24.11 -7.31 -83.16
#